data_AF-A0A6M8I013-F1
#
_entry.id   AF-A0A6M8I013-F1
#
_cell.length_a   1.000
_cell.length_b   1.000
_cell.length_c   1.000
_cell.angle_alpha   90.00
_cell.angle_beta   90.00
_cell.angle_gamma   90.00
#
_symmetry.space_group_name_H-M   'P 1'
#
loop_
_entity.id
_entity.type
_entity.pdbx_description
1 polymer ?
#
loop_
_entity_poly.entity_id
_entity_poly.type
_entity_poly.pdbx_seq_one_letter_code
_entity_poly.pdbx_strand_id
1 'polypeptide(L)'
;MQTRLERARTRDDTRQWVQDRRARTRQLIELGGLVQKAGLVELLEDDRATLLGALLDVADQLHGREEEDPQHLKARWQRRGRRTFENDAAEIA
;
A
#
# COMPACT_ATOMS: atom_id res chain seq x y z
N MET A 1 -17.08 -8.39 41.22
CA MET A 1 -17.37 -9.70 40.58
C MET A 1 -17.69 -9.42 39.12
N GLN A 2 -16.72 -9.58 38.20
CA GLN A 2 -16.97 -9.29 36.78
C GLN A 2 -17.96 -10.30 36.19
N THR A 3 -18.95 -9.80 35.45
CA THR A 3 -20.03 -10.61 34.89
C THR A 3 -19.54 -11.41 33.67
N ARG A 4 -20.19 -12.54 33.36
CA ARG A 4 -19.83 -13.37 32.19
C ARG A 4 -19.88 -12.59 30.86
N LEU A 5 -20.77 -11.60 30.77
CA LEU A 5 -20.94 -10.72 29.61
C LEU A 5 -19.75 -9.77 29.43
N GLU A 6 -19.24 -9.19 30.52
CA GLU A 6 -18.04 -8.34 30.48
C GLU A 6 -16.82 -9.12 29.99
N ARG A 7 -16.63 -10.34 30.50
CA ARG A 7 -15.52 -11.21 30.07
C ARG A 7 -15.61 -11.64 28.61
N ALA A 8 -16.83 -11.81 28.08
CA ALA A 8 -17.05 -12.13 26.67
C ALA A 8 -16.69 -10.93 25.78
N ARG A 9 -17.12 -9.71 26.14
CA ARG A 9 -16.78 -8.47 25.42
C ARG A 9 -15.27 -8.21 25.39
N THR A 10 -14.59 -8.31 26.54
CA THR A 10 -13.13 -8.08 26.58
C THR A 10 -12.36 -9.04 25.66
N ARG A 11 -12.81 -10.29 25.52
CA ARG A 11 -12.21 -11.26 24.59
C ARG A 11 -12.46 -10.90 23.13
N ASP A 12 -13.67 -10.43 22.83
CA ASP A 12 -14.03 -10.00 21.49
C ASP A 12 -13.23 -8.75 21.09
N ASP A 13 -13.14 -7.75 21.97
CA ASP A 13 -12.31 -6.56 21.76
C ASP A 13 -10.83 -6.91 21.54
N THR A 14 -10.30 -7.84 22.33
CA THR A 14 -8.92 -8.32 22.17
C THR A 14 -8.74 -9.03 20.83
N ARG A 15 -9.72 -9.86 20.41
CA ARG A 15 -9.69 -10.56 19.13
C ARG A 15 -9.75 -9.57 17.98
N GLN A 16 -10.64 -8.58 18.04
CA GLN A 16 -10.77 -7.54 17.03
C GLN A 16 -9.46 -6.76 16.87
N TRP A 17 -8.85 -6.34 17.99
CA TRP A 17 -7.57 -5.65 17.96
C TRP A 17 -6.46 -6.47 17.29
N VAL A 18 -6.38 -7.78 17.56
CA VAL A 18 -5.41 -8.66 16.89
C VAL A 18 -5.68 -8.74 15.38
N GLN A 19 -6.95 -8.82 14.96
CA GLN A 19 -7.29 -8.87 13.53
C GLN A 19 -6.93 -7.56 12.83
N ASP A 20 -7.28 -6.42 13.41
CA ASP A 20 -6.98 -5.11 12.85
C ASP A 20 -5.47 -4.88 12.73
N ARG A 21 -4.70 -5.31 13.74
CA ARG A 21 -3.24 -5.26 13.70
C ARG A 21 -2.68 -6.12 12.58
N ARG A 22 -3.17 -7.35 12.41
CA ARG A 22 -2.74 -8.24 11.30
C ARG A 22 -3.09 -7.66 9.94
N ALA A 23 -4.29 -7.10 9.80
CA ALA A 23 -4.73 -6.45 8.57
C ALA A 23 -3.83 -5.25 8.23
N ARG A 24 -3.55 -4.38 9.21
CA ARG A 24 -2.64 -3.24 9.05
C ARG A 24 -1.23 -3.67 8.66
N THR A 25 -0.65 -4.66 9.35
CA THR A 25 0.69 -5.16 9.04
C THR A 25 0.76 -5.74 7.63
N ARG A 26 -0.23 -6.56 7.24
CA ARG A 26 -0.31 -7.09 5.87
C ARG A 26 -0.40 -5.98 4.84
N GLN A 27 -1.27 -5.00 5.04
CA GLN A 27 -1.41 -3.86 4.12
C GLN A 27 -0.10 -3.09 3.96
N LEU A 28 0.61 -2.82 5.05
CA LEU A 28 1.90 -2.11 4.98
C LEU A 28 2.99 -2.93 4.28
N ILE A 29 2.99 -4.25 4.47
CA ILE A 29 3.91 -5.15 3.76
C ILE A 29 3.60 -5.17 2.27
N GLU A 30 2.32 -5.27 1.89
CA GLU A 30 1.89 -5.24 0.50
C GLU A 30 2.31 -3.93 -0.19
N LEU A 31 2.07 -2.78 0.47
CA LEU A 31 2.50 -1.49 -0.03
C LEU A 31 4.03 -1.37 -0.14
N GLY A 32 4.77 -1.84 0.86
CA GLY A 32 6.24 -1.89 0.81
C GLY A 32 6.77 -2.78 -0.32
N GLY A 33 6.08 -3.90 -0.59
CA GLY A 33 6.39 -4.77 -1.72
C GLY A 33 6.24 -4.07 -3.07
N LEU A 34 5.28 -3.16 -3.22
CA LEU A 34 5.13 -2.35 -4.45
C LEU A 34 6.31 -1.39 -4.65
N VAL A 35 6.82 -0.77 -3.58
CA VAL A 35 7.97 0.12 -3.63
C VAL A 35 9.22 -0.65 -4.07
N GLN A 36 9.44 -1.84 -3.50
CA GLN A 36 10.57 -2.70 -3.88
C GLN A 36 10.43 -3.21 -5.32
N LYS A 37 9.23 -3.65 -5.72
CA LYS A 37 8.94 -4.12 -7.08
C LYS A 37 9.14 -3.05 -8.15
N ALA A 38 8.89 -1.78 -7.82
CA ALA A 38 9.14 -0.66 -8.71
C ALA A 38 10.64 -0.31 -8.83
N GLY A 39 11.54 -1.03 -8.12
CA GLY A 39 12.98 -0.79 -8.12
C GLY A 39 13.40 0.46 -7.34
N LEU A 40 12.45 1.13 -6.65
CA LEU A 40 12.71 2.43 -6.03
C LEU A 40 13.69 2.34 -4.86
N VAL A 41 13.70 1.22 -4.13
CA VAL A 41 14.65 1.03 -3.02
C VAL A 41 16.09 1.02 -3.51
N GLU A 42 16.35 0.34 -4.63
CA GLU A 42 17.68 0.27 -5.24
C GLU A 42 18.06 1.60 -5.91
N LEU A 43 17.16 2.17 -6.71
CA LEU A 43 17.40 3.41 -7.45
C LEU A 43 17.62 4.63 -6.55
N LEU A 44 17.04 4.62 -5.35
CA LEU A 44 17.12 5.73 -4.39
C LEU A 44 18.04 5.41 -3.20
N GLU A 45 18.75 4.29 -3.22
CA GLU A 45 19.68 3.88 -2.15
C GLU A 45 19.03 3.85 -0.74
N ASP A 46 17.76 3.42 -0.66
CA ASP A 46 16.94 3.45 0.55
C ASP A 46 16.79 4.84 1.22
N ASP A 47 17.03 5.94 0.48
CA ASP A 47 16.79 7.29 0.99
C ASP A 47 15.29 7.57 1.08
N ARG A 48 14.78 7.47 2.31
CA ARG A 48 13.36 7.65 2.64
C ARG A 48 12.86 9.07 2.38
N ALA A 49 13.73 10.07 2.47
CA ALA A 49 13.34 11.45 2.20
C ALA A 49 13.05 11.62 0.70
N THR A 50 13.96 11.14 -0.15
CA THR A 50 13.76 11.15 -1.60
C THR A 50 12.57 10.29 -2.02
N LEU A 51 12.39 9.10 -1.45
CA LEU A 51 11.21 8.27 -1.72
C LEU A 51 9.90 8.98 -1.37
N LEU A 52 9.84 9.64 -0.20
CA LEU A 52 8.66 10.41 0.20
C LEU A 52 8.41 11.58 -0.77
N GLY A 53 9.45 12.30 -1.18
CA GLY A 53 9.35 13.37 -2.17
C GLY A 53 8.72 12.89 -3.49
N ALA A 54 9.23 11.78 -4.04
CA ALA A 54 8.69 11.21 -5.27
C ALA A 54 7.21 10.79 -5.15
N LEU A 55 6.80 10.24 -3.99
CA LEU A 55 5.40 9.89 -3.75
C LEU A 55 4.51 11.13 -3.56
N LEU A 56 5.04 12.23 -3.04
CA LEU A 56 4.34 13.51 -2.96
C LEU A 56 4.12 14.11 -4.35
N ASP A 57 5.10 14.02 -5.26
CA ASP A 57 4.92 14.47 -6.65
C ASP A 57 3.80 13.69 -7.36
N VAL A 58 3.69 12.38 -7.09
CA VAL A 58 2.58 11.55 -7.58
C VAL A 58 1.24 12.00 -6.98
N ALA A 59 1.20 12.35 -5.69
CA ALA A 59 -0.01 12.86 -5.06
C ALA A 59 -0.44 14.22 -5.62
N ASP A 60 0.52 15.10 -5.90
CA ASP A 60 0.27 16.43 -6.47
C ASP A 60 -0.27 16.35 -7.90
N GLN A 61 0.25 15.44 -8.72
CA GLN A 61 -0.31 15.09 -10.02
C GLN A 61 -1.80 14.71 -9.92
N LEU A 62 -2.16 13.89 -8.94
CA LEU A 62 -3.55 13.45 -8.73
C LEU A 62 -4.47 14.53 -8.16
N HIS A 63 -3.93 15.54 -7.48
CA HIS A 63 -4.69 16.69 -7.00
C HIS A 63 -5.01 17.72 -8.10
N GLY A 64 -4.63 17.46 -9.36
CA GLY A 64 -4.90 18.36 -10.48
C GLY A 64 -4.01 19.60 -10.46
N ARG A 65 -2.82 19.50 -9.86
CA ARG A 65 -1.79 20.55 -9.95
C ARG A 65 -1.02 20.52 -11.28
N GLU A 66 -1.29 19.52 -12.12
CA GLU A 66 -0.75 19.36 -13.47
C GLU A 66 -1.86 19.40 -14.54
N GLU A 67 -1.46 19.55 -15.81
CA GLU A 67 -2.35 19.69 -16.97
C GLU A 67 -3.14 18.41 -17.32
N GLU A 68 -2.65 17.23 -16.94
CA GLU A 68 -3.31 15.96 -17.22
C GLU A 68 -4.49 15.70 -16.28
N ASP A 69 -5.62 15.21 -16.81
CA ASP A 69 -6.76 14.79 -16.00
C ASP A 69 -6.39 13.59 -15.08
N PRO A 70 -6.61 13.70 -13.74
CA PRO A 70 -6.28 12.66 -12.78
C PRO A 70 -6.89 11.28 -13.10
N GLN A 71 -8.05 11.22 -13.76
CA GLN A 71 -8.67 9.94 -14.12
C GLN A 71 -7.90 9.22 -15.23
N HIS A 72 -7.51 9.95 -16.28
CA HIS A 72 -6.65 9.42 -17.34
C HIS A 72 -5.29 8.98 -16.81
N LEU A 73 -4.71 9.76 -15.90
CA LEU A 73 -3.44 9.45 -15.23
C LEU A 73 -3.52 8.14 -14.45
N LYS A 74 -4.55 7.99 -13.60
CA LYS A 74 -4.81 6.74 -12.86
C LYS A 74 -5.00 5.55 -13.80
N ALA A 75 -5.78 5.70 -14.86
CA ALA A 75 -6.00 4.64 -15.83
C ALA A 75 -4.71 4.21 -16.54
N ARG A 76 -3.83 5.16 -16.88
CA ARG A 76 -2.51 4.89 -17.46
C ARG A 76 -1.63 4.09 -16.50
N TRP A 77 -1.51 4.53 -15.25
CA TRP A 77 -0.72 3.84 -14.24
C TRP A 77 -1.25 2.44 -13.91
N GLN A 78 -2.58 2.28 -13.79
CA GLN A 78 -3.21 0.98 -13.55
C GLN A 78 -2.86 -0.02 -14.65
N ARG A 79 -2.95 0.39 -15.93
CA ARG A 79 -2.57 -0.46 -17.06
C ARG A 79 -1.09 -0.83 -17.04
N ARG A 80 -0.21 0.12 -16.70
CA ARG A 80 1.23 -0.13 -16.58
C ARG A 80 1.52 -1.16 -15.48
N GLY A 81 0.98 -0.93 -14.28
CA GLY A 81 1.17 -1.82 -13.13
C GLY A 81 0.67 -3.23 -13.42
N ARG A 82 -0.53 -3.37 -14.01
CA ARG A 82 -1.09 -4.68 -14.38
C ARG A 82 -0.17 -5.47 -15.31
N ARG A 83 0.37 -4.83 -16.37
CA ARG A 83 1.32 -5.50 -17.27
C ARG A 83 2.58 -5.97 -16.56
N THR A 84 3.11 -5.17 -15.62
CA THR A 84 4.25 -5.59 -14.80
C THR A 84 3.93 -6.82 -13.97
N PHE A 85 2.73 -6.88 -13.36
CA PHE A 85 2.31 -8.09 -12.63
C PHE A 85 2.14 -9.32 -13.54
N GLU A 86 1.57 -9.13 -14.72
CA GLU A 86 1.35 -10.21 -15.70
C GLU A 86 2.69 -10.77 -16.21
N ASN A 87 3.67 -9.91 -16.50
CA ASN A 87 4.99 -10.32 -16.97
C ASN A 87 5.72 -11.17 -15.92
N ASP A 88 5.77 -10.73 -14.66
CA ASP A 88 6.39 -11.50 -13.59
C ASP A 88 5.74 -12.88 -13.41
N ALA A 89 4.41 -12.95 -13.55
CA ALA A 89 3.71 -14.23 -13.46
C ALA A 89 4.07 -15.17 -14.62
N ALA A 90 4.31 -14.62 -15.82
CA ALA A 90 4.75 -15.39 -16.98
C ALA A 90 6.23 -15.82 -16.90
N GLU A 91 7.09 -15.05 -16.21
CA GLU A 91 8.49 -15.42 -15.99
C GLU A 91 8.67 -16.55 -14.96
N ILE A 92 7.70 -16.74 -14.07
CA ILE A 92 7.73 -17.75 -13.01
C ILE A 92 7.04 -19.07 -13.43
N ALA A 93 6.25 -19.06 -14.50
CA ALA A 93 5.48 -20.20 -15.01
C ALA A 93 6.28 -21.08 -15.99
#